data_AF-A0A3B1CAJ0-F1
#
_entry.id   AF-A0A3B1CAJ0-F1
#
_cell.length_a   1.000
_cell.length_b   1.000
_cell.length_c   1.000
_cell.angle_alpha   90.00
_cell.angle_beta   90.00
_cell.angle_gamma   90.00
#
_symmetry.space_group_name_H-M   'P 1'
#
loop_
_entity.id
_entity.type
_entity.pdbx_description
1 polymer ?
#
loop_
_entity_poly.entity_id
_entity_poly.type
_entity_poly.pdbx_seq_one_letter_code
_entity_poly.pdbx_strand_id
1 'polypeptide(L)' 'MEEQTTGIVDPKIEDDTSVGIPFKVILYNDDIHTFDEVIVQLIKAVGCSFEKAKDYAFTVHVKGQAIVYYGELTACLKIT' A
#
# COMPACT_ATOMS: atom_id res chain seq x y z
N MET A 1 -42.93 24.91 -40.43
CA MET A 1 -41.55 25.08 -39.96
C MET A 1 -41.64 25.31 -38.47
N GLU A 2 -41.41 24.27 -37.69
CA GLU A 2 -41.11 24.41 -36.27
C GLU A 2 -39.72 23.82 -36.10
N GLU A 3 -38.77 24.70 -35.84
CA GLU A 3 -37.36 24.41 -35.73
C GLU A 3 -37.11 23.96 -34.28
N GLN A 4 -37.11 22.65 -34.05
CA GLN A 4 -36.66 22.08 -32.77
C GLN A 4 -35.14 22.01 -32.78
N THR A 5 -34.52 22.97 -32.11
CA THR A 5 -33.09 23.01 -31.83
C THR A 5 -32.73 21.88 -30.86
N THR A 6 -31.97 20.89 -31.34
CA THR A 6 -31.40 19.83 -30.50
C THR A 6 -30.35 20.43 -29.58
N GLY A 7 -30.69 20.49 -28.29
CA GLY A 7 -29.82 20.98 -27.23
C GLY A 7 -28.47 20.26 -27.22
N ILE A 8 -27.41 21.05 -27.11
CA ILE A 8 -26.03 20.60 -26.92
C ILE A 8 -25.97 19.85 -25.59
N VAL A 9 -25.64 18.56 -25.61
CA VAL A 9 -25.42 17.78 -24.39
C VAL A 9 -23.99 18.04 -23.90
N ASP A 10 -23.86 18.71 -22.76
CA ASP A 10 -22.57 18.84 -22.08
C ASP A 10 -22.03 17.44 -21.72
N PRO A 11 -20.74 17.14 -21.93
CA PRO A 11 -20.16 15.91 -21.43
C PRO A 11 -20.16 15.94 -19.90
N LYS A 12 -20.93 15.05 -19.27
CA LYS A 12 -20.76 14.72 -17.85
C LYS A 12 -19.40 14.07 -17.66
N ILE A 13 -18.42 14.88 -17.26
CA ILE A 13 -17.15 14.38 -16.75
C ILE A 13 -17.40 14.07 -15.26
N GLU A 14 -17.72 12.82 -14.96
CA GLU A 14 -17.66 12.30 -13.59
C GLU A 14 -16.19 11.97 -13.29
N ASP A 15 -15.46 12.97 -12.82
CA ASP A 15 -14.12 12.79 -12.27
C ASP A 15 -14.24 12.46 -10.78
N ASP A 16 -14.46 11.19 -10.45
CA ASP A 16 -14.30 10.69 -9.08
C ASP A 16 -12.80 10.44 -8.83
N THR A 17 -12.00 11.52 -8.77
CA THR A 17 -10.61 11.41 -8.30
C THR A 17 -10.61 11.34 -6.78
N SER A 18 -11.00 10.19 -6.22
CA SER A 18 -10.71 9.86 -4.84
C SER A 18 -9.20 9.68 -4.68
N VAL A 19 -8.50 10.74 -4.27
CA VAL A 19 -7.14 10.63 -3.73
C VAL A 19 -7.27 10.07 -2.32
N GLY A 20 -7.51 8.75 -2.22
CA GLY A 20 -7.58 8.05 -0.94
C GLY A 20 -6.28 8.23 -0.18
N ILE A 21 -6.35 8.48 1.13
CA ILE A 21 -5.16 8.44 1.98
C ILE A 21 -4.62 7.00 1.92
N PRO A 22 -3.38 6.77 1.45
CA PRO A 22 -2.87 5.41 1.30
C PRO A 22 -2.80 4.74 2.68
N PHE A 23 -3.36 3.54 2.77
CA PHE A 23 -3.19 2.68 3.92
C PHE A 23 -1.73 2.25 4.02
N LYS A 24 -1.30 1.87 5.22
CA LYS A 24 0.06 1.42 5.49
C LYS A 24 0.05 0.10 6.24
N VAL A 25 1.03 -0.74 5.94
CA VAL A 25 1.34 -1.94 6.72
C VAL A 25 2.52 -1.64 7.63
N ILE A 26 2.33 -1.90 8.93
CA ILE A 26 3.34 -1.71 9.96
C ILE A 26 3.76 -3.09 10.46
N LEU A 27 5.05 -3.39 10.37
CA LEU A 27 5.66 -4.51 11.07
C LEU A 27 6.03 -4.04 12.48
N TYR A 28 5.69 -4.82 13.50
CA TYR A 28 6.09 -4.60 14.89
C TYR A 28 7.16 -5.61 15.29
N ASN A 29 8.08 -5.17 16.14
CA ASN A 29 9.11 -6.04 16.69
C ASN A 29 8.52 -7.03 17.71
N ASP A 30 9.15 -8.19 17.81
CA ASP A 30 8.93 -9.17 18.86
C ASP A 30 10.27 -9.78 19.29
N ASP A 31 10.28 -10.50 20.41
CA ASP A 31 11.46 -11.15 20.97
C ASP A 31 11.51 -12.67 20.69
N ILE A 32 10.69 -13.16 19.76
CA ILE A 32 10.48 -14.59 19.47
C ILE A 32 11.20 -14.98 18.18
N HIS A 33 11.08 -14.17 17.12
CA HIS A 33 11.59 -14.51 15.79
C HIS A 33 13.03 -14.03 15.56
N THR A 34 13.78 -14.79 14.77
CA THR A 34 15.13 -14.42 14.34
C THR A 34 15.12 -13.44 13.17
N PHE A 35 16.23 -12.70 12.98
CA PHE A 35 16.38 -11.79 11.84
C PHE A 35 16.19 -12.49 10.50
N ASP A 36 16.75 -13.70 10.33
CA ASP A 36 16.67 -14.44 9.06
C ASP A 36 15.22 -14.84 8.74
N GLU A 37 14.44 -15.25 9.74
CA GLU A 37 13.02 -15.56 9.56
C GLU A 37 12.23 -14.32 9.14
N VAL A 38 12.44 -13.19 9.84
CA VAL A 38 11.77 -11.91 9.52
C VAL A 38 12.13 -11.45 8.10
N ILE A 39 13.40 -11.54 7.70
CA ILE A 39 13.86 -11.17 6.36
C ILE A 39 13.18 -12.02 5.30
N VAL A 40 13.13 -13.34 5.48
CA VAL A 40 12.49 -14.26 4.52
C VAL A 40 10.99 -13.95 4.38
N GLN A 41 10.30 -13.63 5.48
CA GLN A 41 8.89 -13.25 5.43
C GLN A 41 8.68 -11.89 4.74
N LEU A 42 9.52 -10.90 5.01
CA LEU A 42 9.45 -9.60 4.34
C LEU A 42 9.63 -9.70 2.82
N ILE A 43 10.52 -10.57 2.35
CA ILE A 43 10.71 -10.82 0.91
C ILE A 43 9.45 -11.46 0.31
N LYS A 44 8.85 -12.46 0.99
CA LYS A 44 7.66 -13.17 0.51
C LYS A 44 6.40 -12.31 0.52
N ALA A 45 6.14 -11.62 1.63
CA ALA A 45 4.90 -10.89 1.85
C ALA A 45 4.89 -9.52 1.15
N VAL A 46 6.03 -8.82 1.15
CA VAL A 46 6.14 -7.45 0.58
C VAL A 46 6.73 -7.47 -0.83
N GLY A 47 7.43 -8.54 -1.23
CA GLY A 47 8.09 -8.61 -2.53
C GLY A 47 9.33 -7.71 -2.64
N CYS A 48 9.98 -7.38 -1.51
CA CYS A 48 11.14 -6.50 -1.49
C CYS A 48 12.47 -7.26 -1.69
N SER A 49 13.55 -6.53 -2.03
CA SER A 49 14.89 -7.12 -2.11
C SER A 49 15.40 -7.56 -0.73
N PHE A 50 16.36 -8.48 -0.72
CA PHE A 50 17.02 -8.92 0.52
C PHE A 50 17.60 -7.75 1.33
N GLU A 51 18.28 -6.81 0.68
CA GLU A 51 18.85 -5.62 1.33
C GLU A 51 17.78 -4.78 2.01
N LYS A 52 16.66 -4.53 1.31
CA LYS A 52 15.54 -3.77 1.86
C LYS A 52 14.83 -4.50 3.00
N ALA A 53 14.69 -5.82 2.91
CA ALA A 53 14.16 -6.65 3.97
C ALA A 53 15.05 -6.60 5.23
N LYS A 54 16.37 -6.65 5.05
CA LYS A 54 17.35 -6.51 6.14
C LYS A 54 17.27 -5.14 6.81
N ASP A 55 17.13 -4.07 6.03
CA ASP A 55 16.95 -2.71 6.57
C ASP A 55 15.66 -2.59 7.39
N TYR A 56 14.56 -3.19 6.92
CA TYR A 56 13.31 -3.24 7.67
C TYR A 56 13.45 -4.02 8.97
N ALA A 57 14.05 -5.22 8.93
CA ALA A 57 14.27 -6.04 10.12
C ALA A 57 15.14 -5.31 11.16
N PHE A 58 16.21 -4.64 10.73
CA PHE A 58 17.02 -3.82 11.62
C PHE A 58 16.24 -2.62 12.18
N THR A 59 15.46 -1.94 11.34
CA THR A 59 14.64 -0.81 11.75
C THR A 59 13.61 -1.24 12.80
N VAL A 60 12.93 -2.36 12.60
CA VAL A 60 11.93 -2.87 13.54
C VAL A 60 12.57 -3.21 14.87
N HIS A 61 13.71 -3.89 14.86
CA HIS A 61 14.45 -4.25 16.07
C HIS A 61 14.84 -3.02 16.91
N VAL A 62 15.33 -1.95 16.26
CA VAL A 62 15.80 -0.74 16.96
C VAL A 62 14.64 0.17 17.37
N LYS A 63 13.61 0.32 16.53
CA LYS A 63 12.53 1.31 16.74
C LYS A 63 11.23 0.71 17.28
N GLY A 64 11.15 -0.61 17.38
CA GLY A 64 9.94 -1.36 17.75
C GLY A 64 8.93 -1.52 16.61
N GLN A 65 9.03 -0.74 15.52
CA GLN A 65 8.14 -0.82 14.37
C GLN A 65 8.76 -0.25 13.09
N ALA A 66 8.27 -0.70 11.93
CA ALA A 66 8.65 -0.20 10.62
C ALA A 66 7.45 -0.22 9.66
N ILE A 67 7.29 0.83 8.86
CA ILE A 67 6.30 0.83 7.77
C ILE A 67 6.92 0.10 6.58
N VAL A 68 6.32 -1.02 6.19
CA VAL A 68 6.87 -1.91 5.15
C VAL A 68 6.17 -1.75 3.81
N TYR A 69 4.96 -1.18 3.79
CA TYR A 69 4.18 -0.96 2.56
C TYR A 69 3.18 0.19 2.69
N TYR A 70 2.90 0.84 1.56
CA TYR A 70 1.82 1.83 1.39
C TYR A 70 0.97 1.45 0.17
N GLY A 71 -0.36 1.56 0.26
CA GLY A 71 -1.25 1.34 -0.87
C GLY A 71 -2.72 1.30 -0.48
N GLU A 72 -3.56 0.80 -1.40
CA GLU A 72 -4.98 0.57 -1.15
C GLU A 72 -5.20 -0.45 -0.03
N LEU A 73 -6.33 -0.32 0.69
CA LEU A 73 -6.68 -1.23 1.78
C LEU A 73 -6.62 -2.70 1.33
N THR A 74 -7.22 -3.00 0.17
CA THR A 74 -7.25 -4.36 -0.40
C THR A 74 -5.85 -4.90 -0.72
N ALA A 75 -4.89 -4.04 -1.10
CA ALA A 75 -3.51 -4.46 -1.32
C ALA A 75 -2.79 -4.71 0.00
N CYS A 76 -2.97 -3.82 0.99
CA CYS A 76 -2.41 -3.98 2.33
C CYS A 76 -2.87 -5.28 3.01
N LEU A 77 -4.15 -5.65 2.87
CA LEU A 77 -4.72 -6.86 3.45
C LEU A 77 -4.22 -8.17 2.83
N LYS A 78 -3.53 -8.11 1.68
CA LYS A 78 -2.93 -9.28 1.01
C LYS A 78 -1.50 -9.56 1.43
N ILE A 79 -0.88 -8.66 2.21
CA ILE A 79 0.48 -8.85 2.73
C ILE A 79 0.39 -9.84 3.90
N THR A 80 0.77 -11.09 3.65
CA THR A 80 0.72 -12.22 4.59
C THR A 80 2.02 -13.01 4.59
#